data_AF-A0A9Q1CA43-F1
#
_entry.id   AF-A0A9Q1CA43-F1
#
_cell.length_a   1.000
_cell.length_b   1.000
_cell.length_c   1.000
_cell.angle_alpha   90.00
_cell.angle_beta   90.00
_cell.angle_gamma   90.00
#
_symmetry.space_group_name_H-M   'P 1'
#
loop_
_entity.id
_entity.type
_entity.pdbx_description
1 polymer ?
#
loop_
_entity_poly.entity_id
_entity_poly.type
_entity_poly.pdbx_seq_one_letter_code
_entity_poly.pdbx_strand_id
1 'polypeptide(L)'
;MTMLSINHFRSEANGQYQCHLSDPDKTGTTVTSFRAVDTRNGGDSNNPDPPDPVYSSSKLPHHKVTLNDNGNNEWFGVFGCEATRNGKKDTRISTTRIRSDGKYVLIL
;
A
#
# COMPACT_ATOMS: atom_id res chain seq x y z
N MET A 1 12.10 -7.71 0.78
CA MET A 1 11.17 -6.80 0.05
C MET A 1 11.49 -5.37 0.47
N THR A 2 11.46 -4.42 -0.47
CA THR A 2 11.52 -2.98 -0.19
C THR A 2 10.28 -2.28 -0.74
N MET A 3 10.03 -1.06 -0.27
CA MET A 3 8.85 -0.29 -0.66
C MET A 3 9.21 1.17 -0.92
N LEU A 4 8.59 1.72 -1.96
CA LEU A 4 8.67 3.13 -2.32
C LEU A 4 7.27 3.73 -2.29
N SER A 5 7.06 4.74 -1.44
CA SER A 5 5.79 5.48 -1.38
C SER A 5 5.91 6.81 -2.12
N ILE A 6 4.91 7.12 -2.94
CA ILE A 6 4.83 8.35 -3.76
C ILE A 6 3.57 9.09 -3.33
N ASN A 7 3.70 10.39 -3.04
CA ASN A 7 2.65 11.24 -2.45
C ASN A 7 2.15 10.75 -1.07
N HIS A 8 3.06 10.25 -0.24
CA HIS A 8 2.79 9.73 1.12
C HIS A 8 2.09 10.74 2.05
N PHE A 9 2.48 12.02 2.02
CA PHE A 9 1.93 13.08 2.88
C PHE A 9 0.74 13.84 2.27
N ARG A 10 0.19 13.31 1.18
CA ARG A 10 -0.96 13.90 0.49
C ARG A 10 -1.91 12.76 0.11
N SER A 11 -2.90 12.44 0.96
CA SER A 11 -4.24 12.08 0.44
C SER A 11 -4.78 13.28 -0.36
N GLU A 12 -6.01 13.43 -0.82
CA GLU A 12 -6.40 14.45 -1.84
C GLU A 12 -5.77 14.23 -3.22
N ALA A 13 -4.46 14.03 -3.31
CA ALA A 13 -3.75 13.69 -4.53
C ALA A 13 -3.78 12.18 -4.77
N ASN A 14 -3.64 11.78 -6.03
CA ASN A 14 -3.44 10.37 -6.35
C ASN A 14 -2.10 9.89 -5.77
N GLY A 15 -2.18 8.89 -4.91
CA GLY A 15 -1.03 8.29 -4.25
C GLY A 15 -0.73 6.92 -4.84
N GLN A 16 0.50 6.47 -4.66
CA GLN A 16 0.85 5.10 -4.97
C GLN A 16 1.96 4.60 -4.08
N TYR A 17 2.05 3.30 -3.92
CA TYR A 17 3.23 2.66 -3.37
C TYR A 17 3.65 1.49 -4.25
N GLN A 18 4.95 1.25 -4.30
CA GLN A 18 5.59 0.22 -5.10
C GLN A 18 6.29 -0.74 -4.16
N CYS A 19 6.12 -2.04 -4.40
CA CYS A 19 6.72 -3.11 -3.63
C CYS A 19 7.68 -3.90 -4.51
N HIS A 20 8.92 -4.00 -4.06
CA HIS A 20 10.00 -4.62 -4.80
C HIS A 20 10.42 -5.89 -4.07
N LEU A 21 10.34 -7.02 -4.77
CA LEU A 21 10.89 -8.27 -4.30
C LEU A 21 12.40 -8.24 -4.49
N SER A 22 13.14 -8.57 -3.42
CA SER A 22 14.60 -8.60 -3.42
C SER A 22 15.13 -9.90 -4.03
N ASP A 23 14.34 -10.98 -4.00
CA ASP A 23 14.70 -12.28 -4.58
C ASP A 23 14.53 -12.23 -6.12
N PRO A 24 15.57 -12.57 -6.91
CA PRO A 24 15.45 -12.73 -8.34
C PRO A 24 14.55 -13.91 -8.74
N ASP A 25 14.48 -14.99 -7.95
CA ASP A 25 13.57 -16.10 -8.17
C ASP A 25 12.20 -15.81 -7.53
N LYS A 26 11.21 -15.55 -8.40
CA LYS A 26 9.83 -15.24 -8.01
C LYS A 26 8.90 -16.44 -8.15
N THR A 27 9.44 -17.63 -8.42
CA THR A 27 8.63 -18.83 -8.66
C THR A 27 7.77 -19.13 -7.43
N GLY A 28 6.46 -19.30 -7.65
CA GLY A 28 5.50 -19.55 -6.58
C GLY A 28 5.29 -18.36 -5.62
N THR A 29 5.76 -17.16 -5.99
CA THR A 29 5.57 -15.95 -5.18
C THR A 29 4.35 -15.17 -5.64
N THR A 30 3.46 -14.84 -4.71
CA THR A 30 2.36 -13.89 -4.90
C THR A 30 2.59 -12.65 -4.06
N VAL A 31 2.15 -11.50 -4.56
CA VAL A 31 2.20 -10.23 -3.82
C VAL A 31 0.79 -9.67 -3.74
N THR A 32 0.31 -9.47 -2.53
CA THR A 32 -1.00 -8.86 -2.24
C THR A 32 -0.81 -7.54 -1.51
N SER A 33 -1.79 -6.65 -1.62
CA SER A 33 -1.85 -5.44 -0.81
C SER A 33 -2.65 -5.72 0.45
N PHE A 34 -2.43 -4.92 1.50
CA PHE A 34 -3.26 -4.99 2.71
C PHE A 34 -3.34 -3.64 3.41
N ARG A 35 -4.38 -3.49 4.23
CA ARG A 35 -4.47 -2.47 5.28
C ARG A 35 -4.04 -3.08 6.61
N ALA A 36 -3.10 -2.45 7.31
CA ALA A 36 -2.55 -3.00 8.55
C ALA A 36 -3.42 -2.72 9.78
N VAL A 37 -4.08 -1.56 9.80
CA VAL A 37 -4.93 -1.08 10.90
C VAL A 37 -6.23 -0.59 10.32
N ASP A 38 -7.35 -1.04 10.88
CA ASP A 38 -8.65 -0.47 10.54
C ASP A 38 -8.79 0.90 11.22
N THR A 39 -8.70 1.95 10.40
CA THR A 39 -8.86 3.33 10.83
C THR A 39 -10.23 3.89 10.43
N ARG A 40 -11.16 3.03 10.00
CA ARG A 40 -12.54 3.44 9.70
C ARG A 40 -13.31 3.64 11.01
N ASN A 41 -14.14 4.68 11.06
CA ASN A 41 -15.22 4.70 12.04
C ASN A 41 -16.33 3.79 11.50
N GLY A 42 -16.72 2.80 12.30
CA GLY A 42 -17.57 1.67 11.90
C GLY A 42 -18.81 2.08 11.11
N GLY A 43 -18.76 1.89 9.79
CA GLY A 43 -19.87 2.17 8.85
C GLY A 43 -19.50 3.09 7.69
N ASP A 44 -18.34 3.74 7.72
CA ASP A 44 -17.96 4.67 6.66
C ASP A 44 -17.35 3.93 5.45
N SER A 45 -17.93 4.14 4.26
CA SER A 45 -17.35 3.67 2.98
C SER A 45 -16.12 4.49 2.58
N ASN A 46 -15.90 5.63 3.24
CA ASN A 46 -14.71 6.44 3.09
C ASN A 46 -13.52 5.67 3.69
N ASN A 47 -12.43 5.54 2.93
CA ASN A 47 -11.22 4.75 3.25
C ASN A 47 -11.27 3.25 2.88
N PRO A 48 -11.49 2.92 1.59
CA PRO A 48 -11.58 1.54 1.09
C PRO A 48 -10.28 0.74 1.24
N ASP A 49 -10.35 -0.58 1.13
CA ASP A 49 -9.15 -1.42 1.16
C ASP A 49 -8.30 -1.18 -0.08
N PRO A 50 -6.96 -1.28 0.02
CA PRO A 50 -6.10 -1.07 -1.13
C PRO A 50 -6.44 -2.08 -2.23
N PRO A 51 -6.45 -1.67 -3.50
CA PRO A 51 -6.65 -2.59 -4.61
C PRO A 51 -5.48 -3.55 -4.74
N ASP A 52 -5.67 -4.63 -5.49
CA ASP A 52 -4.61 -5.58 -5.76
C ASP A 52 -3.40 -4.92 -6.47
N PRO A 53 -2.16 -5.31 -6.12
CA PRO A 53 -0.97 -4.78 -6.77
C PRO A 53 -0.87 -5.22 -8.24
N VAL A 54 -0.58 -4.27 -9.13
CA VAL A 54 -0.32 -4.54 -10.55
C VAL A 54 1.18 -4.69 -10.77
N TYR A 55 1.60 -5.82 -11.36
CA TYR A 55 3.01 -6.06 -11.67
C TYR A 55 3.49 -5.22 -12.86
N SER A 56 4.66 -4.60 -12.73
CA SER A 56 5.38 -3.91 -13.79
C SER A 56 6.74 -4.57 -14.01
N SER A 57 7.02 -4.96 -15.27
CA SER A 57 8.31 -5.50 -15.72
C SER A 57 9.28 -4.42 -16.22
N SER A 58 9.07 -3.15 -15.86
CA SER A 58 9.95 -2.04 -16.21
C SER A 58 11.38 -2.23 -15.67
N LYS A 59 12.30 -1.30 -16.00
CA LYS A 59 13.74 -1.35 -15.64
C LYS A 59 14.00 -1.74 -14.17
N LEU A 60 13.08 -1.36 -13.26
CA LEU A 60 13.05 -1.85 -11.89
C LEU A 60 11.71 -2.57 -11.65
N PRO A 61 11.67 -3.92 -11.72
CA PRO A 61 10.42 -4.66 -11.55
C PRO A 61 9.79 -4.41 -10.18
N HIS A 62 8.48 -4.19 -10.17
CA HIS A 62 7.74 -3.84 -8.95
C HIS A 62 6.26 -4.17 -9.05
N HIS A 63 5.63 -4.32 -7.88
CA HIS A 63 4.19 -4.41 -7.73
C HIS A 63 3.67 -3.04 -7.31
N LYS A 64 2.83 -2.42 -8.14
CA LYS A 64 2.31 -1.07 -7.91
C LYS A 64 0.88 -1.13 -7.38
N VAL A 65 0.63 -0.42 -6.30
CA VAL A 65 -0.73 -0.17 -5.80
C VAL A 65 -1.04 1.30 -6.01
N THR A 66 -2.11 1.58 -6.76
CA THR A 66 -2.60 2.93 -7.02
C THR A 66 -3.76 3.23 -6.08
N LEU A 67 -3.64 4.31 -5.33
CA LEU A 67 -4.65 4.79 -4.39
C LEU A 67 -5.29 6.04 -5.00
N ASN A 68 -6.38 5.83 -5.74
CA ASN A 68 -7.05 6.88 -6.51
C ASN A 68 -8.00 7.68 -5.61
N ASP A 69 -7.56 8.87 -5.20
CA ASP A 69 -8.24 9.65 -4.16
C ASP A 69 -9.35 10.55 -4.72
N ASN A 70 -9.33 10.84 -6.02
CA ASN A 70 -10.29 11.73 -6.68
C ASN A 70 -10.56 13.07 -5.94
N GLY A 71 -9.66 13.53 -5.06
CA GLY A 71 -9.84 14.72 -4.23
C GLY A 71 -10.59 14.52 -2.90
N ASN A 72 -10.97 13.29 -2.52
CA ASN A 72 -11.88 13.02 -1.42
C ASN A 72 -11.23 12.69 -0.06
N ASN A 73 -9.89 12.69 0.04
CA ASN A 73 -9.17 12.35 1.28
C ASN A 73 -9.51 10.95 1.83
N GLU A 74 -9.95 10.03 0.99
CA GLU A 74 -10.41 8.71 1.41
C GLU A 74 -9.22 7.81 1.73
N TRP A 75 -8.08 7.96 1.06
CA TRP A 75 -6.94 7.04 1.24
C TRP A 75 -5.98 7.48 2.34
N PHE A 76 -6.25 7.05 3.58
CA PHE A 76 -5.39 7.28 4.74
C PHE A 76 -5.25 6.05 5.64
N GLY A 77 -4.21 6.02 6.47
CA GLY A 77 -3.90 4.90 7.37
C GLY A 77 -2.66 4.13 6.93
N VAL A 78 -2.55 2.89 7.41
CA VAL A 78 -1.36 2.06 7.17
C VAL A 78 -1.66 1.02 6.10
N PHE A 79 -0.91 1.08 5.00
CA PHE A 79 -1.04 0.22 3.83
C PHE A 79 0.24 -0.56 3.59
N GLY A 80 0.17 -1.75 3.00
CA GLY A 80 1.36 -2.54 2.78
C GLY A 80 1.24 -3.55 1.64
N CYS A 81 2.32 -4.30 1.48
CA CYS A 81 2.38 -5.48 0.63
C CYS A 81 2.82 -6.70 1.43
N GLU A 82 2.20 -7.83 1.14
CA GLU A 82 2.59 -9.14 1.63
C GLU A 82 3.09 -9.98 0.45
N ALA A 83 4.32 -10.50 0.57
CA ALA A 83 4.79 -11.57 -0.29
C ALA A 83 4.55 -12.91 0.38
N THR A 84 3.95 -13.82 -0.38
CA THR A 84 3.75 -15.21 0.02
C THR A 84 4.44 -16.09 -0.99
N ARG A 85 5.30 -17.01 -0.54
CA ARG A 85 5.97 -17.99 -1.40
C ARG A 85 5.44 -19.37 -1.07
N ASN A 86 4.88 -20.07 -2.08
CA ASN A 86 4.30 -21.40 -1.91
C ASN A 86 3.29 -21.48 -0.75
N GLY A 87 2.45 -20.45 -0.58
CA GLY A 87 1.44 -20.37 0.48
C GLY A 87 1.98 -20.02 1.87
N LYS A 88 3.29 -19.84 2.04
CA LYS A 88 3.91 -19.38 3.31
C LYS A 88 4.16 -17.88 3.25
N LYS A 89 3.72 -17.16 4.28
CA LYS A 89 4.01 -15.74 4.45
C LYS A 89 5.52 -15.55 4.59
N ASP A 90 6.10 -14.80 3.68
CA ASP A 90 7.55 -14.63 3.61
C ASP A 90 7.95 -13.25 4.15
N THR A 91 7.31 -12.20 3.66
CA THR A 91 7.65 -10.82 4.08
C THR A 91 6.46 -9.89 3.98
N ARG A 92 6.29 -9.03 4.99
CA ARG A 92 5.37 -7.89 4.97
C ARG A 92 6.15 -6.59 5.09
N ILE A 93 5.73 -5.57 4.36
CA ILE A 93 6.20 -4.19 4.53
C ILE A 93 5.01 -3.25 4.46
N SER A 94 5.05 -2.16 5.23
CA SER A 94 3.96 -1.20 5.27
C SER A 94 4.46 0.24 5.30
N THR A 95 3.63 1.14 4.78
CA THR A 95 3.77 2.59 4.80
C THR A 95 2.57 3.19 5.51
N THR A 96 2.78 4.37 6.08
CA THR A 96 1.66 5.20 6.53
C THR A 96 1.28 6.14 5.40
N ARG A 97 0.00 6.50 5.27
CA ARG A 97 -0.46 7.61 4.43
C ARG A 97 -1.34 8.50 5.29
N ILE A 98 -1.02 9.78 5.30
CA ILE A 98 -1.60 10.75 6.23
C ILE A 98 -2.43 11.74 5.43
N ARG A 99 -3.52 12.21 6.04
CA ARG A 99 -4.34 13.26 5.45
C ARG A 99 -3.61 14.60 5.42
N SER A 100 -3.74 15.35 4.33
CA SER A 100 -3.15 16.70 4.23
C SER A 100 -3.78 17.70 5.21
N ASP A 101 -5.06 17.49 5.56
CA ASP A 101 -5.82 18.25 6.56
C ASP A 101 -5.80 17.60 7.96
N GLY A 102 -5.01 16.54 8.14
CA GLY A 102 -4.83 15.86 9.40
C GLY A 102 -4.12 16.75 10.42
N LYS A 103 -4.73 16.96 11.59
CA LYS A 103 -4.14 17.78 12.67
C LYS A 103 -3.03 17.07 13.45
N TYR A 104 -2.99 15.74 13.41
CA TYR A 104 -2.08 14.92 14.21
C TYR A 104 -1.56 13.74 13.40
N VAL A 105 -0.34 13.31 13.73
CA VAL A 105 0.26 12.08 13.23
C VAL A 105 0.39 11.13 14.42
N LEU A 106 -0.39 10.05 14.43
CA LEU A 106 -0.24 8.97 15.40
C LEU A 106 0.60 7.86 14.77
N ILE A 107 1.79 7.62 15.33
CA ILE A 107 2.65 6.50 14.96
C ILE A 107 2.58 5.53 16.15
N LEU A 108 1.97 4.36 15.93
CA LEU A 108 1.82 3.28 16.92
C LEU A 108 2.99 2.30 16.85
#